data_AF-A0A7W5D7W2-F1
#
_entry.id   AF-A0A7W5D7W2-F1
#
_cell.length_a   1.000
_cell.length_b   1.000
_cell.length_c   1.000
_cell.angle_alpha   90.00
_cell.angle_beta   90.00
_cell.angle_gamma   90.00
#
_symmetry.space_group_name_H-M   'P 1'
#
loop_
_entity.id
_entity.type
_entity.pdbx_description
1 polymer ?
#
loop_
_entity_poly.entity_id
_entity_poly.type
_entity_poly.pdbx_seq_one_letter_code
_entity_poly.pdbx_strand_id
1 'polypeptide(L)'
;MDKFLLPVELRLQGYIDELNAQGALGFVQILQMPLDNEGSKRVYAKDVSRDATFFYYKLPDVSPPDAASILQRHNEEGAKGASIYPVTWRGSSVMLYRIASDCSRPRC
;
A
#
# COMPACT_ATOMS: atom_id res chain seq x y z
N MET A 1 -26.36 18.40 -19.95
CA MET A 1 -26.44 18.63 -18.49
C MET A 1 -25.52 17.63 -17.83
N ASP A 2 -24.60 18.16 -17.04
CA ASP A 2 -23.30 17.62 -16.72
C ASP A 2 -23.31 16.25 -16.04
N LYS A 3 -22.59 15.31 -16.65
CA LYS A 3 -22.00 14.15 -15.97
C LYS A 3 -20.48 14.30 -15.92
N PHE A 4 -20.03 15.53 -15.64
CA PHE A 4 -18.65 15.82 -15.23
C PHE A 4 -18.51 15.58 -13.72
N LEU A 5 -18.65 14.32 -13.34
CA LEU A 5 -18.02 13.77 -12.16
C LEU A 5 -17.42 12.44 -12.60
N LEU A 6 -16.26 12.50 -13.27
CA LEU A 6 -15.35 11.38 -13.14
C LEU A 6 -14.92 11.40 -11.67
N PRO A 7 -15.33 10.41 -10.85
CA PRO A 7 -15.08 10.41 -9.42
C PRO A 7 -13.57 10.37 -9.18
N VAL A 8 -13.12 10.97 -8.07
CA VAL A 8 -11.73 11.02 -7.56
C VAL A 8 -10.92 9.83 -8.09
N GLU A 9 -10.28 10.10 -9.22
CA GLU A 9 -9.09 9.49 -9.75
C GLU A 9 -8.77 8.01 -9.41
N LEU A 10 -8.95 7.12 -10.39
CA LEU A 10 -8.28 5.81 -10.52
C LEU A 10 -6.74 5.95 -10.72
N ARG A 11 -6.07 6.79 -9.93
CA ARG A 11 -4.60 6.97 -9.90
C ARG A 11 -4.01 6.15 -8.75
N LEU A 12 -2.76 5.72 -8.92
CA LEU A 12 -2.00 5.00 -7.90
C LEU A 12 -2.02 5.72 -6.54
N GLN A 13 -2.03 7.07 -6.56
CA GLN A 13 -2.13 7.86 -5.34
C GLN A 13 -3.45 7.64 -4.60
N GLY A 14 -4.60 7.65 -5.28
CA GLY A 14 -5.89 7.37 -4.62
C GLY A 14 -5.96 5.97 -4.02
N TYR A 15 -5.27 5.00 -4.64
CA TYR A 15 -5.11 3.67 -4.05
C TYR A 15 -4.24 3.68 -2.78
N ILE A 16 -3.13 4.41 -2.79
CA ILE A 16 -2.29 4.60 -1.61
C ILE A 16 -3.08 5.33 -0.50
N ASP A 17 -3.88 6.32 -0.86
CA ASP A 17 -4.71 7.08 0.08
C ASP A 17 -5.76 6.17 0.75
N GLU A 18 -6.37 5.25 0.00
CA GLU A 18 -7.29 4.26 0.58
C GLU A 18 -6.57 3.24 1.47
N LEU A 19 -5.40 2.75 1.06
CA LEU A 19 -4.56 1.89 1.91
C LEU A 19 -4.22 2.60 3.22
N ASN A 20 -3.91 3.90 3.17
CA ASN A 20 -3.64 4.71 4.36
C ASN A 20 -4.87 4.93 5.22
N ALA A 21 -6.04 5.19 4.63
CA ALA A 21 -7.29 5.35 5.36
C ALA A 21 -7.66 4.07 6.12
N GLN A 22 -7.51 2.90 5.49
CA GLN A 22 -7.74 1.60 6.13
C GLN A 22 -6.63 1.25 7.14
N GLY A 23 -5.37 1.55 6.79
CA GLY A 23 -4.20 1.31 7.63
C GLY A 23 -4.22 2.10 8.94
N ALA A 24 -4.71 3.34 8.93
CA ALA A 24 -4.92 4.14 10.13
C ALA A 24 -5.92 3.51 11.12
N LEU A 25 -6.81 2.63 10.62
CA LEU A 25 -7.75 1.87 11.44
C LEU A 25 -7.20 0.47 11.84
N GLY A 26 -5.99 0.13 11.39
CA GLY A 26 -5.31 -1.14 11.63
C GLY A 26 -5.67 -2.25 10.65
N PHE A 27 -6.29 -1.90 9.52
CA PHE A 27 -6.65 -2.86 8.48
C PHE A 27 -5.55 -2.97 7.41
N VAL A 28 -5.30 -4.19 6.95
CA VAL A 28 -4.39 -4.49 5.83
C VAL A 28 -5.17 -5.14 4.71
N GLN A 29 -4.94 -4.70 3.47
CA GLN A 29 -5.53 -5.37 2.30
C GLN A 29 -4.95 -6.78 2.19
N ILE A 30 -5.82 -7.78 2.12
CA ILE A 30 -5.47 -9.19 1.94
C ILE A 30 -5.83 -9.71 0.55
N LEU A 31 -6.73 -9.01 -0.16
CA LEU A 31 -7.24 -9.47 -1.44
C LEU A 31 -7.73 -8.30 -2.30
N GLN A 32 -7.58 -8.45 -3.61
CA GLN A 32 -8.25 -7.62 -4.60
C GLN A 32 -8.74 -8.50 -5.74
N MET A 33 -10.06 -8.61 -5.90
CA MET A 33 -10.69 -9.44 -6.93
C MET A 33 -12.12 -8.99 -7.22
N PRO A 34 -12.70 -9.35 -8.37
CA PRO A 34 -14.12 -9.16 -8.61
C PRO A 34 -14.92 -10.00 -7.61
N LEU A 35 -15.67 -9.33 -6.73
CA LEU A 35 -16.61 -9.98 -5.81
C LEU A 35 -18.05 -9.92 -6.32
N ASP A 36 -18.30 -9.05 -7.30
CA ASP A 36 -19.57 -8.80 -7.94
C ASP A 36 -19.34 -8.34 -9.40
N ASN A 37 -20.43 -8.00 -10.09
CA ASN A 37 -20.40 -7.52 -11.48
C ASN A 37 -19.98 -6.04 -11.60
N GLU A 38 -19.57 -5.38 -10.52
CA GLU A 38 -19.16 -3.97 -10.49
C GLU A 38 -17.64 -3.78 -10.51
N GLY A 39 -16.88 -4.87 -10.68
CA GLY A 39 -15.43 -4.87 -10.82
C GLY A 39 -14.69 -5.29 -9.55
N SER A 40 -13.36 -5.13 -9.57
CA SER A 40 -12.53 -5.60 -8.45
C SER A 40 -12.74 -4.76 -7.20
N LYS A 41 -13.12 -5.44 -6.10
CA LYS A 41 -13.20 -4.87 -4.77
C LYS A 41 -11.94 -5.25 -3.99
N ARG A 42 -11.61 -4.46 -2.96
CA ARG A 42 -10.51 -4.74 -2.03
C ARG A 42 -11.06 -5.23 -0.71
N VAL A 43 -10.48 -6.31 -0.21
CA VAL A 43 -10.84 -6.91 1.08
C VAL A 43 -9.72 -6.64 2.06
N TYR A 44 -10.13 -6.20 3.25
CA TYR A 44 -9.25 -5.79 4.33
C TYR A 44 -9.47 -6.66 5.55
N ALA A 45 -8.41 -6.97 6.28
CA ALA A 45 -8.46 -7.68 7.54
C ALA A 45 -7.70 -6.91 8.62
N LYS A 46 -8.16 -7.01 9.86
CA LYS A 46 -7.51 -6.46 11.05
C LYS A 46 -7.19 -7.60 12.00
N ASP A 47 -5.95 -7.66 12.47
CA ASP A 47 -5.57 -8.54 13.57
C ASP A 47 -5.98 -7.89 14.89
N VAL A 48 -7.08 -8.38 15.48
CA VAL A 48 -7.62 -7.82 16.74
C VAL A 48 -6.76 -8.13 17.97
N SER A 49 -5.72 -8.95 17.84
CA SER A 49 -4.75 -9.20 18.92
C SER A 49 -3.67 -8.13 19.01
N ARG A 50 -3.66 -7.16 18.08
CA ARG A 50 -2.65 -6.09 17.98
C ARG A 50 -3.33 -4.75 17.70
N ASP A 51 -2.77 -3.69 18.27
CA ASP A 51 -3.20 -2.30 18.00
C ASP A 51 -2.31 -1.62 16.95
N ALA A 52 -1.83 -2.39 15.97
CA ALA A 52 -0.95 -1.88 14.93
C ALA A 52 -1.72 -0.98 13.94
N THR A 53 -1.12 0.15 13.59
CA THR A 53 -1.55 1.03 12.50
C THR A 53 -0.55 0.96 11.35
N PHE A 54 -0.97 1.29 10.13
CA PHE A 54 -0.15 1.13 8.92
C PHE A 54 -0.17 2.39 8.05
N PHE A 55 1.02 2.78 7.59
CA PHE A 55 1.22 3.85 6.62
C PHE A 55 1.95 3.32 5.38
N TYR A 56 1.49 3.75 4.21
CA TYR A 56 1.90 3.29 2.89
C TYR A 56 2.35 4.46 2.04
N TYR A 57 3.45 4.26 1.29
CA TYR A 57 3.98 5.26 0.37
C TYR A 57 4.73 4.61 -0.79
N LYS A 58 4.89 5.36 -1.88
CA LYS A 58 5.74 5.00 -3.03
C LYS A 58 6.94 5.95 -3.08
N LEU A 59 8.12 5.40 -3.37
CA LEU A 59 9.29 6.19 -3.76
C LEU A 59 9.38 6.32 -5.28
N PRO A 60 9.98 7.40 -5.82
CA PRO A 60 10.26 7.51 -7.26
C PRO A 60 11.03 6.30 -7.77
N ASP A 61 10.70 5.76 -8.94
CA ASP A 61 11.37 4.56 -9.45
C ASP A 61 12.89 4.80 -9.66
N VAL A 62 13.72 3.79 -9.40
CA VAL A 62 15.17 3.88 -9.66
C VAL A 62 15.39 3.89 -11.19
N SER A 63 16.17 4.85 -11.70
CA SER A 63 16.50 4.92 -13.13
C SER A 63 17.97 5.33 -13.32
N PRO A 64 18.80 4.51 -14.01
CA PRO A 64 18.47 3.19 -14.53
C PRO A 64 18.23 2.17 -13.40
N PRO A 65 17.35 1.18 -13.59
CA PRO A 65 17.14 0.15 -12.58
C PRO A 65 18.35 -0.81 -12.58
N ASP A 66 19.20 -0.69 -11.56
CA ASP A 66 20.24 -1.67 -11.26
C ASP A 66 20.01 -2.30 -9.87
N ALA A 67 20.50 -3.54 -9.71
CA ALA A 67 20.25 -4.32 -8.51
C ALA A 67 20.87 -3.71 -7.25
N ALA A 68 22.02 -3.03 -7.36
CA ALA A 68 22.69 -2.44 -6.21
C ALA A 68 21.91 -1.23 -5.68
N SER A 69 21.46 -0.35 -6.57
CA SER A 69 20.63 0.81 -6.21
C SER A 69 19.28 0.40 -5.61
N ILE A 70 18.66 -0.67 -6.14
CA ILE A 70 17.41 -1.22 -5.59
C ILE A 70 17.66 -1.81 -4.18
N LEU A 71 18.71 -2.59 -4.01
CA LEU A 71 19.08 -3.18 -2.71
C LEU A 71 19.40 -2.10 -1.67
N GLN A 72 20.19 -1.10 -2.04
CA GLN A 72 20.53 0.01 -1.16
C GLN A 72 19.27 0.72 -0.67
N ARG A 73 18.34 1.05 -1.57
CA ARG A 73 17.06 1.67 -1.20
C ARG A 73 16.24 0.80 -0.25
N HIS A 74 16.14 -0.50 -0.51
CA HIS A 74 15.41 -1.40 0.39
C HIS A 74 16.05 -1.47 1.78
N ASN A 75 17.39 -1.43 1.87
CA ASN A 75 18.08 -1.35 3.15
C ASN A 75 17.84 -0.01 3.86
N GLU A 76 17.84 1.11 3.13
CA GLU A 76 17.55 2.44 3.67
C GLU A 76 16.14 2.55 4.22
N GLU A 77 15.13 2.08 3.48
CA GLU A 77 13.74 2.06 3.99
C GLU A 77 13.55 1.03 5.11
N GLY A 78 14.21 -0.12 5.02
CA GLY A 78 14.22 -1.13 6.08
C GLY A 78 14.80 -0.59 7.39
N ALA A 79 15.85 0.24 7.32
CA ALA A 79 16.43 0.92 8.47
C ALA A 79 15.47 1.92 9.14
N LYS A 80 14.47 2.43 8.40
CA LYS A 80 13.37 3.26 8.92
C LYS A 80 12.21 2.44 9.49
N GLY A 81 12.31 1.11 9.46
CA GLY A 81 11.24 0.20 9.89
C GLY A 81 10.19 -0.09 8.80
N ALA A 82 10.45 0.28 7.55
CA ALA A 82 9.54 -0.02 6.45
C ALA A 82 9.72 -1.46 5.93
N SER A 83 8.61 -2.08 5.58
CA SER A 83 8.54 -3.36 4.87
C SER A 83 8.12 -3.14 3.43
N ILE A 84 8.58 -4.00 2.53
CA ILE A 84 8.15 -3.99 1.14
C ILE A 84 6.69 -4.45 1.06
N TYR A 85 5.87 -3.73 0.29
CA TYR A 85 4.47 -4.07 0.05
C TYR A 85 4.18 -4.06 -1.46
N PRO A 86 4.36 -5.20 -2.15
CA PRO A 86 4.13 -5.30 -3.59
C PRO A 86 2.63 -5.31 -3.87
N VAL A 87 2.19 -4.49 -4.84
CA VAL A 87 0.79 -4.42 -5.25
C VAL A 87 0.69 -4.58 -6.76
N THR A 88 -0.33 -5.31 -7.22
CA THR A 88 -0.68 -5.36 -8.63
C THR A 88 -1.61 -4.20 -8.96
N TRP A 89 -1.11 -3.21 -9.67
CA TRP A 89 -1.87 -2.05 -10.11
C TRP A 89 -2.02 -2.07 -11.63
N ARG A 90 -3.27 -2.21 -12.11
CA ARG A 90 -3.59 -2.26 -13.55
C ARG A 90 -2.75 -3.28 -14.35
N GLY A 91 -2.45 -4.44 -13.75
CA GLY A 91 -1.66 -5.50 -14.38
C GLY A 91 -0.15 -5.31 -14.29
N SER A 92 0.34 -4.25 -13.64
CA SER A 92 1.76 -4.05 -13.35
C SER A 92 2.06 -4.19 -11.87
N SER A 93 3.18 -4.82 -11.52
CA SER A 93 3.68 -4.81 -10.15
C SER A 93 4.24 -3.43 -9.82
N VAL A 94 3.67 -2.80 -8.80
CA VAL A 94 4.15 -1.55 -8.23
C VAL A 94 4.70 -1.85 -6.85
N MET A 95 5.87 -1.31 -6.55
CA MET A 95 6.47 -1.44 -5.24
C MET A 95 6.02 -0.29 -4.35
N LEU A 96 5.31 -0.62 -3.27
CA LEU A 96 5.06 0.30 -2.15
C LEU A 96 5.93 -0.10 -0.96
N TYR A 97 6.07 0.83 -0.03
CA TYR A 97 6.61 0.60 1.28
C TYR A 97 5.51 0.77 2.32
N ARG A 98 5.59 -0.03 3.38
CA ARG A 98 4.65 0.00 4.50
C ARG A 98 5.42 0.11 5.82
N ILE A 99 5.14 1.14 6.59
CA ILE A 99 5.59 1.28 7.98
C ILE A 99 4.40 0.90 8.87
N ALA A 100 4.68 0.11 9.91
CA ALA A 100 3.72 -0.19 10.95
C ALA A 100 4.11 0.57 12.23
N SER A 101 3.10 1.11 12.92
CA SER A 101 3.24 1.84 14.19
C SER A 101 2.31 1.25 15.24
N ASP A 102 2.46 1.70 16.49
CA ASP A 102 1.60 1.34 17.63
C ASP A 102 1.57 -0.17 17.95
N CYS A 103 2.61 -0.89 17.55
CA CYS A 103 2.76 -2.30 17.89
C CYS A 103 3.20 -2.46 19.35
N SER A 104 2.49 -3.29 20.10
CA SER A 104 2.80 -3.64 21.50
C SER A 104 4.08 -4.47 21.67
N ARG A 105 4.91 -4.64 20.62
CA ARG A 105 6.14 -5.43 20.61
C ARG A 105 7.29 -4.71 19.87
N PRO A 106 8.57 -5.05 20.16
CA PRO A 106 9.76 -4.31 19.68
C PRO A 106 9.93 -4.26 18.16
N ARG A 107 9.20 -5.12 17.44
CA ARG A 107 9.00 -5.04 16.01
C ARG A 107 7.53 -5.34 15.76
N CYS A 108 6.88 -4.46 15.00
CA CYS A 108 5.82 -4.92 14.11
C CYS A 108 6.43 -5.98 13.16
#